data_AF-A0A1Q6UZ72-F1
#
_entry.id   AF-A0A1Q6UZ72-F1
#
_cell.length_a   1.000
_cell.length_b   1.000
_cell.length_c   1.000
_cell.angle_alpha   90.00
_cell.angle_beta   90.00
_cell.angle_gamma   90.00
#
_symmetry.space_group_name_H-M   'P 1'
#
loop_
_entity.id
_entity.type
_entity.pdbx_description
1 polymer ?
#
loop_
_entity_poly.entity_id
_entity_poly.type
_entity_poly.pdbx_seq_one_letter_code
_entity_poly.pdbx_strand_id
1 'polypeptide(L)'
;MLITNEFDDYEIISMSDGEKLERWGKFYLLRPDPEIIWKESLDKSIIHAYYHRSTTGGGYWDVLKKLPSSWCVNYKDLTFNVKLMGFKHTGIFPEQSVNWDFMREKIKEEKKNSNREIKVLNLFAYTGCASVACLKEGASVVHVDSSRGMVDWAKENVKVNNLEDKPIRFLVDDCLKFVEREIRRGNKYDAIIM
;
A
#
# COMPACT_ATOMS: atom_id res chain seq x y z
N MET A 1 -20.32 6.16 2.94
CA MET A 1 -19.03 6.04 3.64
C MET A 1 -18.43 4.70 3.25
N LEU A 2 -17.21 4.67 2.71
CA LEU A 2 -16.50 3.42 2.45
C LEU A 2 -15.73 3.02 3.72
N ILE A 3 -15.73 1.72 4.05
CA ILE A 3 -15.14 1.21 5.29
C ILE A 3 -14.27 0.01 4.95
N THR A 4 -13.05 -0.02 5.48
CA THR A 4 -12.18 -1.20 5.43
C THR A 4 -12.47 -2.08 6.64
N ASN A 5 -13.10 -3.22 6.42
CA ASN A 5 -13.46 -4.18 7.48
C ASN A 5 -13.14 -5.64 7.13
N GLU A 6 -12.50 -5.89 5.97
CA GLU A 6 -12.13 -7.24 5.49
C GLU A 6 -10.61 -7.44 5.44
N PHE A 7 -9.85 -6.66 6.22
CA PHE A 7 -8.39 -6.77 6.30
C PHE A 7 -7.98 -7.45 7.60
N ASP A 8 -8.09 -8.78 7.64
CA ASP A 8 -7.89 -9.57 8.87
C ASP A 8 -6.51 -9.38 9.52
N ASP A 9 -5.45 -9.17 8.73
CA ASP A 9 -4.10 -8.91 9.24
C ASP A 9 -3.86 -7.42 9.58
N TYR A 10 -4.85 -6.55 9.53
CA TYR A 10 -4.73 -5.16 9.96
C TYR A 10 -5.90 -4.73 10.85
N GLU A 11 -5.59 -4.02 11.93
CA GLU A 11 -6.62 -3.53 12.84
C GLU A 11 -6.13 -2.29 13.58
N ILE A 12 -7.01 -1.29 13.73
CA ILE A 12 -6.81 -0.21 14.70
C ILE A 12 -7.38 -0.70 16.02
N ILE A 13 -6.51 -0.97 16.99
CA ILE A 13 -6.87 -1.53 18.31
C ILE A 13 -7.43 -0.44 19.23
N SER A 14 -6.73 0.70 19.29
CA SER A 14 -7.10 1.83 20.14
C SER A 14 -6.46 3.12 19.64
N MET A 15 -7.06 4.25 20.00
CA MET A 15 -6.64 5.59 19.59
C MET A 15 -6.74 6.52 20.80
N SER A 16 -5.69 7.28 21.10
CA SER A 16 -5.68 8.24 22.21
C SER A 16 -4.54 9.24 22.07
N ASP A 17 -4.81 10.51 22.40
CA ASP A 17 -3.81 11.57 22.60
C ASP A 17 -2.79 11.71 21.45
N GLY A 18 -3.30 11.78 20.22
CA GLY A 18 -2.49 11.94 19.01
C GLY A 18 -1.82 10.66 18.52
N GLU A 19 -2.18 9.50 19.06
CA GLU A 19 -1.57 8.21 18.75
C GLU A 19 -2.62 7.14 18.39
N LYS A 20 -2.26 6.27 17.45
CA LYS A 20 -3.01 5.05 17.11
C LYS A 20 -2.17 3.81 17.33
N LEU A 21 -2.75 2.85 18.05
CA LEU A 21 -2.21 1.52 18.23
C LEU A 21 -2.83 0.60 17.19
N GLU A 22 -1.98 0.03 16.34
CA GLU A 22 -2.39 -0.80 15.22
C GLU A 22 -1.76 -2.19 15.32
N ARG A 23 -2.53 -3.22 14.92
CA ARG A 23 -2.03 -4.57 14.69
C ARG A 23 -1.75 -4.75 13.21
N TRP A 24 -0.60 -5.34 12.91
CA TRP A 24 -0.12 -5.71 11.57
C TRP A 24 0.33 -7.17 11.61
N GLY A 25 -0.56 -8.09 11.25
CA GLY A 25 -0.44 -9.52 11.46
C GLY A 25 -0.40 -9.83 12.95
N LYS A 26 0.79 -10.21 13.44
CA LYS A 26 1.06 -10.52 14.86
C LYS A 26 1.80 -9.42 15.63
N PHE A 27 2.11 -8.31 14.97
CA PHE A 27 2.93 -7.24 15.54
C PHE A 27 2.09 -5.99 15.79
N TYR A 28 2.43 -5.24 16.83
CA TYR A 28 1.67 -4.08 17.29
C TYR A 28 2.53 -2.83 17.20
N LEU A 29 2.07 -1.84 16.45
CA LEU A 29 2.79 -0.60 16.17
C LEU A 29 2.01 0.57 16.76
N LEU A 30 2.70 1.44 17.51
CA LEU A 30 2.15 2.73 17.91
C LEU A 30 2.62 3.79 16.91
N ARG A 31 1.71 4.60 16.39
CA ARG A 31 2.03 5.64 15.40
C ARG A 31 1.26 6.94 15.65
N PRO A 32 1.86 8.09 15.33
CA PRO A 32 1.22 9.37 15.53
C PRO A 32 0.16 9.65 14.47
N ASP A 33 -0.98 10.14 14.93
CA ASP A 33 -2.10 10.62 14.13
C ASP A 33 -2.72 11.86 14.81
N PRO A 34 -2.41 13.08 14.32
CA PRO A 34 -2.76 14.32 15.02
C PRO A 34 -4.27 14.62 15.04
N GLU A 35 -5.08 13.88 14.28
CA GLU A 35 -6.54 14.03 14.28
C GLU A 35 -7.19 13.37 15.51
N ILE A 36 -6.43 12.53 16.23
CA ILE A 36 -6.87 11.86 17.46
C ILE A 36 -6.73 12.85 18.63
N ILE A 37 -7.77 13.62 18.89
CA ILE A 37 -7.78 14.67 19.94
C ILE A 37 -8.37 14.22 21.29
N TRP A 38 -8.98 13.03 21.34
CA TRP A 38 -9.57 12.48 22.56
C TRP A 38 -8.53 11.74 23.40
N LYS A 39 -8.83 11.58 24.70
CA LYS A 39 -7.95 10.93 25.66
C LYS A 39 -8.63 9.74 26.29
N GLU A 40 -8.08 8.57 26.02
CA GLU A 40 -8.48 7.26 26.55
C GLU A 40 -7.25 6.46 27.01
N SER A 41 -7.48 5.33 27.67
CA SER A 41 -6.41 4.42 28.06
C SER A 41 -5.89 3.65 26.85
N LEU A 42 -4.57 3.52 26.74
CA LEU A 42 -3.89 2.77 25.68
C LEU A 42 -2.96 1.75 26.34
N ASP A 43 -3.14 0.46 26.01
CA ASP A 43 -2.26 -0.59 26.51
C ASP A 43 -0.91 -0.55 25.80
N LYS A 44 0.06 0.11 26.44
CA LYS A 44 1.41 0.22 25.91
C LYS A 44 2.22 -1.07 26.06
N SER A 45 1.77 -2.02 26.89
CA SER A 45 2.52 -3.23 27.20
C SER A 45 2.64 -4.18 26.02
N ILE A 46 1.71 -4.12 25.04
CA ILE A 46 1.70 -4.99 23.86
C ILE A 46 2.53 -4.46 22.69
N ILE A 47 2.91 -3.18 22.70
CA ILE A 47 3.62 -2.50 21.60
C ILE A 47 4.95 -3.19 21.28
N HIS A 48 5.21 -3.39 19.99
CA HIS A 48 6.47 -3.90 19.47
C HIS A 48 7.40 -2.79 18.99
N ALA A 49 6.85 -1.74 18.36
CA ALA A 49 7.61 -0.55 18.00
C ALA A 49 6.75 0.71 18.02
N TYR A 50 7.38 1.84 18.32
CA TYR A 50 6.76 3.16 18.34
C TYR A 50 7.49 4.10 17.37
N TYR A 51 6.76 4.82 16.53
CA TYR A 51 7.34 5.86 15.69
C TYR A 51 7.32 7.22 16.39
N HIS A 52 8.50 7.74 16.73
CA HIS A 52 8.67 9.08 17.27
C HIS A 52 8.77 10.10 16.12
N ARG A 53 7.76 10.97 15.99
CA ARG A 53 7.80 12.07 15.01
C ARG A 53 8.68 13.21 15.50
N SER A 54 9.57 13.70 14.64
CA SER A 54 10.33 14.93 14.91
C SER A 54 9.49 16.17 14.58
N THR A 55 9.61 17.21 15.39
CA THR A 55 9.01 18.54 15.14
C THR A 55 9.63 19.25 13.94
N THR A 56 10.85 18.88 13.54
CA THR A 56 11.55 19.43 12.36
C THR A 56 11.32 18.62 11.09
N GLY A 57 10.42 17.62 11.12
CA GLY A 57 10.18 16.69 10.02
C GLY A 57 10.93 15.36 10.17
N GLY A 58 10.36 14.29 9.62
CA GLY A 58 10.88 12.93 9.79
C GLY A 58 10.58 12.34 11.17
N GLY A 59 11.49 11.51 11.67
CA GLY A 59 11.34 10.76 12.92
C GLY A 59 12.14 9.46 12.91
N TYR A 60 11.91 8.60 13.89
CA TYR A 60 12.56 7.31 13.99
C TYR A 60 11.65 6.28 14.65
N TRP A 61 11.92 5.00 14.39
CA TRP A 61 11.28 3.88 15.06
C TRP A 61 12.10 3.48 16.30
N ASP A 62 11.45 3.44 17.45
CA ASP A 62 11.95 2.78 18.65
C ASP A 62 11.41 1.35 18.71
N VAL A 63 12.30 0.36 18.67
CA VAL A 63 11.96 -1.07 18.65
C VAL A 63 12.01 -1.62 20.07
N LEU A 64 10.84 -1.74 20.68
CA LEU A 64 10.68 -2.15 22.08
C LEU A 64 10.73 -3.67 22.26
N LYS A 65 10.34 -4.42 21.22
CA LYS A 65 10.33 -5.89 21.20
C LYS A 65 10.88 -6.41 19.88
N LYS A 66 11.35 -7.66 19.89
CA LYS A 66 11.91 -8.32 18.71
C LYS A 66 10.92 -8.27 17.53
N LEU A 67 11.36 -7.68 16.42
CA LEU A 67 10.66 -7.62 15.15
C LEU A 67 11.57 -8.13 14.03
N PRO A 68 11.03 -8.83 13.02
CA PRO A 68 11.78 -9.12 11.80
C PRO A 68 12.01 -7.81 11.00
N SER A 69 12.99 -7.82 10.09
CA SER A 69 13.27 -6.67 9.21
C SER A 69 12.08 -6.31 8.31
N SER A 70 11.28 -7.32 7.96
CA SER A 70 9.99 -7.21 7.28
C SER A 70 9.15 -8.43 7.58
N TRP A 71 7.82 -8.33 7.40
CA TRP A 71 6.90 -9.45 7.53
C TRP A 71 5.73 -9.28 6.55
N CYS A 72 5.04 -10.38 6.25
CA CYS A 72 3.87 -10.34 5.39
C CYS A 72 2.59 -10.10 6.21
N VAL A 73 1.65 -9.39 5.60
CA VAL A 73 0.24 -9.31 5.99
C VAL A 73 -0.63 -9.67 4.80
N ASN A 74 -1.79 -10.26 5.05
CA ASN A 74 -2.73 -10.68 4.02
C ASN A 74 -3.98 -9.81 4.03
N TYR A 75 -4.43 -9.49 2.83
CA TYR A 75 -5.74 -8.94 2.57
C TYR A 75 -6.43 -9.83 1.53
N LYS A 76 -7.41 -10.62 1.97
CA LYS A 76 -8.02 -11.67 1.14
C LYS A 76 -6.95 -12.58 0.54
N ASP A 77 -6.89 -12.68 -0.79
CA ASP A 77 -5.93 -13.45 -1.58
C ASP A 77 -4.68 -12.65 -2.03
N LEU A 78 -4.49 -11.44 -1.48
CA LEU A 78 -3.31 -10.60 -1.69
C LEU A 78 -2.40 -10.63 -0.46
N THR A 79 -1.10 -10.71 -0.69
CA THR A 79 -0.07 -10.69 0.36
C THR A 79 0.83 -9.47 0.19
N PHE A 80 1.14 -8.75 1.25
CA PHE A 80 1.97 -7.54 1.19
C PHE A 80 3.06 -7.54 2.25
N ASN A 81 4.24 -7.02 1.88
CA ASN A 81 5.34 -6.85 2.81
C ASN A 81 5.20 -5.55 3.60
N VAL A 82 5.25 -5.67 4.91
CA VAL A 82 5.34 -4.59 5.89
C VAL A 82 6.76 -4.49 6.41
N LYS A 83 7.24 -3.27 6.65
CA LYS A 83 8.46 -3.00 7.41
C LYS A 83 8.39 -1.66 8.13
N LEU A 84 9.26 -1.49 9.11
CA LEU A 84 9.52 -0.18 9.72
C LEU A 84 10.32 0.67 8.70
N MET A 85 9.67 1.63 8.06
CA MET A 85 10.33 2.50 7.08
C MET A 85 11.11 3.64 7.76
N GLY A 86 11.90 4.40 7.02
CA GLY A 86 12.56 5.62 7.53
C GLY A 86 11.58 6.77 7.88
N PHE A 87 10.28 6.51 7.83
CA PHE A 87 9.18 7.42 8.13
C PHE A 87 8.02 6.62 8.74
N LYS A 88 6.94 7.31 9.15
CA LYS A 88 5.82 6.71 9.89
C LYS A 88 5.02 5.64 9.13
N HIS A 89 5.20 5.49 7.83
CA HIS A 89 4.43 4.49 7.07
C HIS A 89 5.04 3.10 7.21
N THR A 90 4.20 2.10 7.01
CA THR A 90 4.53 0.67 7.10
C THR A 90 4.70 0.02 5.72
N GLY A 91 4.43 0.79 4.67
CA GLY A 91 4.42 0.32 3.27
C GLY A 91 3.04 -0.02 2.74
N ILE A 92 1.98 0.14 3.52
CA ILE A 92 0.61 -0.13 3.10
C ILE A 92 -0.29 0.95 3.69
N PHE A 93 -1.31 1.35 2.93
CA PHE A 93 -2.42 2.19 3.38
C PHE A 93 -3.68 1.31 3.39
N PRO A 94 -4.01 0.64 4.51
CA PRO A 94 -5.09 -0.34 4.56
C PRO A 94 -6.44 0.23 4.18
N GLU A 95 -6.67 1.52 4.47
CA GLU A 95 -7.88 2.25 4.10
C GLU A 95 -8.15 2.27 2.57
N GLN A 96 -7.12 2.03 1.74
CA GLN A 96 -7.25 1.94 0.29
C GLN A 96 -7.76 0.56 -0.18
N SER A 97 -7.95 -0.41 0.72
CA SER A 97 -8.35 -1.76 0.33
C SER A 97 -9.72 -1.80 -0.37
N VAL A 98 -10.63 -0.91 0.04
CA VAL A 98 -11.93 -0.72 -0.63
C VAL A 98 -11.78 -0.31 -2.10
N ASN A 99 -10.75 0.48 -2.42
CA ASN A 99 -10.45 0.88 -3.80
C ASN A 99 -9.80 -0.27 -4.57
N TRP A 100 -8.99 -1.10 -3.90
CA TRP A 100 -8.44 -2.31 -4.52
C TRP A 100 -9.57 -3.26 -4.93
N ASP A 101 -10.53 -3.52 -4.04
CA ASP A 101 -11.72 -4.31 -4.36
C ASP A 101 -12.50 -3.73 -5.55
N PHE A 102 -12.76 -2.43 -5.53
CA PHE A 102 -13.45 -1.75 -6.63
C PHE A 102 -12.75 -1.94 -7.97
N MET A 103 -11.43 -1.75 -8.03
CA MET A 103 -10.65 -1.94 -9.25
C MET A 103 -10.66 -3.40 -9.71
N ARG A 104 -10.51 -4.34 -8.76
CA ARG A 104 -10.53 -5.78 -9.05
C ARG A 104 -11.87 -6.20 -9.64
N GLU A 105 -12.98 -5.74 -9.05
CA GLU A 105 -14.33 -6.02 -9.55
C GLU A 105 -14.50 -5.52 -10.99
N LYS A 106 -14.13 -4.26 -11.27
CA LYS A 106 -14.23 -3.67 -12.62
C LYS A 106 -13.41 -4.44 -13.67
N ILE A 107 -12.18 -4.81 -13.32
CA ILE A 107 -11.31 -5.60 -14.21
C ILE A 107 -11.92 -6.98 -14.46
N LYS A 108 -12.38 -7.66 -13.41
CA LYS A 108 -12.98 -8.99 -13.50
C LYS A 108 -14.28 -8.99 -14.33
N GLU A 109 -15.13 -7.98 -14.17
CA GLU A 109 -16.35 -7.80 -14.96
C GLU A 109 -16.02 -7.62 -16.45
N GLU A 110 -15.11 -6.71 -16.79
CA GLU A 110 -14.73 -6.45 -18.18
C GLU A 110 -14.13 -7.70 -18.85
N LYS A 111 -13.29 -8.46 -18.13
CA LYS A 111 -12.70 -9.70 -18.66
C LYS A 111 -13.69 -10.86 -18.86
N LYS A 112 -14.85 -10.83 -18.20
CA LYS A 112 -15.93 -11.79 -18.49
C LYS A 112 -16.61 -11.46 -19.82
N ASN A 113 -16.68 -10.18 -20.17
CA ASN A 113 -17.38 -9.69 -21.35
C ASN A 113 -16.47 -9.55 -22.58
N SER A 114 -15.16 -9.51 -22.37
CA SER A 114 -14.17 -9.29 -23.42
C SER A 114 -12.84 -10.00 -23.14
N ASN A 115 -12.23 -10.55 -24.19
CA ASN A 115 -10.88 -11.11 -24.12
C ASN A 115 -9.78 -10.06 -24.36
N ARG A 116 -10.13 -8.77 -24.44
CA ARG A 116 -9.15 -7.71 -24.65
C ARG A 116 -8.27 -7.53 -23.41
N GLU A 117 -7.05 -7.04 -23.65
CA GLU A 117 -6.19 -6.57 -22.58
C GLU A 117 -6.79 -5.30 -21.92
N ILE A 118 -6.74 -5.25 -20.60
CA ILE A 118 -7.11 -4.06 -19.80
C ILE A 118 -5.83 -3.40 -19.32
N LYS A 119 -5.58 -2.16 -19.75
CA LYS A 119 -4.37 -1.40 -19.45
C LYS A 119 -4.61 -0.43 -18.30
N VAL A 120 -3.90 -0.63 -17.20
CA VAL A 120 -3.96 0.21 -15.99
C VAL A 120 -2.69 1.04 -15.88
N LEU A 121 -2.84 2.36 -15.71
CA LEU A 121 -1.77 3.24 -15.30
C LEU A 121 -1.91 3.56 -13.81
N ASN A 122 -0.92 3.20 -13.01
CA ASN A 122 -0.86 3.54 -11.59
C ASN A 122 0.23 4.60 -11.37
N LEU A 123 -0.20 5.82 -11.00
CA LEU A 123 0.67 6.96 -10.71
C LEU A 123 0.87 7.10 -9.20
N PHE A 124 1.99 7.68 -8.77
CA PHE A 124 2.36 7.78 -7.35
C PHE A 124 2.24 6.43 -6.63
N ALA A 125 2.65 5.38 -7.35
CA ALA A 125 2.19 4.02 -7.12
C ALA A 125 2.77 3.37 -5.85
N TYR A 126 3.75 4.02 -5.22
CA TYR A 126 4.32 3.65 -3.94
C TYR A 126 4.78 2.18 -3.94
N THR A 127 4.37 1.41 -2.94
CA THR A 127 4.70 -0.02 -2.78
C THR A 127 3.84 -0.95 -3.62
N GLY A 128 3.00 -0.42 -4.51
CA GLY A 128 2.33 -1.19 -5.55
C GLY A 128 1.15 -2.05 -5.10
N CYS A 129 0.52 -1.80 -3.94
CA CYS A 129 -0.66 -2.57 -3.50
C CYS A 129 -1.78 -2.57 -4.55
N ALA A 130 -2.10 -1.40 -5.10
CA ALA A 130 -3.08 -1.26 -6.19
C ALA A 130 -2.61 -1.95 -7.48
N SER A 131 -1.32 -1.88 -7.82
CA SER A 131 -0.76 -2.58 -8.98
C SER A 131 -0.91 -4.10 -8.85
N VAL A 132 -0.59 -4.66 -7.68
CA VAL A 132 -0.77 -6.08 -7.37
C VAL A 132 -2.24 -6.49 -7.47
N ALA A 133 -3.15 -5.68 -6.91
CA ALA A 133 -4.59 -5.94 -6.99
C ALA A 133 -5.08 -6.04 -8.45
N CYS A 134 -4.68 -5.10 -9.32
CA CYS A 134 -5.04 -5.12 -10.73
C CYS A 134 -4.38 -6.29 -11.50
N LEU A 135 -3.11 -6.60 -11.22
CA LEU A 135 -2.41 -7.74 -11.82
C LEU A 135 -3.04 -9.08 -11.45
N LYS A 136 -3.58 -9.22 -10.22
CA LYS A 136 -4.22 -10.45 -9.74
C LYS A 136 -5.45 -10.81 -10.58
N GLU A 137 -6.20 -9.80 -11.04
CA GLU A 137 -7.33 -9.98 -11.98
C GLU A 137 -6.87 -10.03 -13.45
N GLY A 138 -5.57 -9.89 -13.69
CA GLY A 138 -4.90 -10.04 -14.97
C GLY A 138 -5.06 -8.84 -15.91
N ALA A 139 -5.10 -7.63 -15.38
CA ALA A 139 -4.79 -6.43 -16.14
C ALA A 139 -3.28 -6.36 -16.46
N SER A 140 -2.90 -5.57 -17.46
CA SER A 140 -1.52 -5.09 -17.60
C SER A 140 -1.36 -3.75 -16.93
N VAL A 141 -0.24 -3.56 -16.22
CA VAL A 141 -0.05 -2.44 -15.31
C VAL A 141 1.21 -1.67 -15.68
N VAL A 142 1.09 -0.36 -15.81
CA VAL A 142 2.24 0.56 -15.77
C VAL A 142 2.29 1.17 -14.37
N HIS A 143 3.35 0.87 -13.64
CA HIS A 143 3.59 1.33 -12.27
C HIS A 143 4.63 2.44 -12.30
N VAL A 144 4.25 3.65 -11.86
CA VAL A 144 5.12 4.83 -11.90
C VAL A 144 5.26 5.42 -10.50
N ASP A 145 6.50 5.54 -10.04
CA ASP A 145 6.85 6.25 -8.81
C ASP A 145 8.23 6.90 -8.97
N SER A 146 8.48 8.04 -8.34
CA SER A 146 9.78 8.72 -8.45
C SER A 146 10.83 8.10 -7.53
N SER A 147 10.42 7.32 -6.54
CA SER A 147 11.29 6.67 -5.56
C SER A 147 11.69 5.26 -6.01
N ARG A 148 12.97 5.09 -6.36
CA ARG A 148 13.55 3.76 -6.66
C ARG A 148 13.29 2.76 -5.55
N GLY A 149 13.41 3.17 -4.29
CA GLY A 149 13.19 2.30 -3.14
C GLY A 149 11.75 1.81 -3.02
N MET A 150 10.75 2.62 -3.42
CA MET A 150 9.35 2.19 -3.42
C MET A 150 9.04 1.28 -4.61
N VAL A 151 9.60 1.58 -5.79
CA VAL A 151 9.50 0.70 -6.96
C VAL A 151 10.11 -0.67 -6.69
N ASP A 152 11.27 -0.72 -6.05
CA ASP A 152 11.90 -2.00 -5.68
C ASP A 152 11.06 -2.75 -4.62
N TRP A 153 10.44 -2.04 -3.67
CA TRP A 153 9.48 -2.67 -2.74
C TRP A 153 8.21 -3.17 -3.44
N ALA A 154 7.74 -2.48 -4.47
CA ALA A 154 6.62 -2.92 -5.29
C ALA A 154 6.93 -4.22 -6.05
N LYS A 155 8.18 -4.41 -6.52
CA LYS A 155 8.62 -5.68 -7.09
C LYS A 155 8.58 -6.82 -6.07
N GLU A 156 9.04 -6.57 -4.84
CA GLU A 156 8.93 -7.58 -3.76
C GLU A 156 7.46 -7.93 -3.46
N ASN A 157 6.55 -6.94 -3.48
CA ASN A 157 5.12 -7.20 -3.34
C ASN A 157 4.54 -8.00 -4.52
N VAL A 158 4.96 -7.76 -5.75
CA VAL A 158 4.59 -8.59 -6.91
C VAL A 158 5.10 -10.02 -6.75
N LYS A 159 6.34 -10.17 -6.26
CA LYS A 159 6.99 -11.47 -6.05
C LYS A 159 6.29 -12.32 -4.98
N VAL A 160 5.97 -11.76 -3.82
CA VAL A 160 5.28 -12.54 -2.76
C VAL A 160 3.86 -12.96 -3.17
N ASN A 161 3.28 -12.35 -4.21
CA ASN A 161 2.01 -12.79 -4.79
C ASN A 161 2.16 -13.77 -5.96
N ASN A 162 3.39 -14.16 -6.33
CA ASN A 162 3.70 -14.98 -7.50
C ASN A 162 3.18 -14.35 -8.81
N LEU A 163 3.35 -13.04 -8.99
CA LEU A 163 2.88 -12.28 -10.16
C LEU A 163 4.04 -11.77 -11.04
N GLU A 164 5.24 -12.31 -10.88
CA GLU A 164 6.45 -11.87 -11.63
C GLU A 164 6.35 -12.14 -13.14
N ASP A 165 5.53 -13.10 -13.55
CA ASP A 165 5.24 -13.45 -14.95
C ASP A 165 4.16 -12.53 -15.58
N LYS A 166 3.50 -11.68 -14.78
CA LYS A 166 2.39 -10.84 -15.24
C LYS A 166 2.88 -9.57 -15.93
N PRO A 167 2.08 -8.98 -16.83
CA PRO A 167 2.48 -7.81 -17.60
C PRO A 167 2.48 -6.54 -16.74
N ILE A 168 3.60 -6.30 -16.04
CA ILE A 168 3.85 -5.06 -15.31
C ILE A 168 5.11 -4.35 -15.81
N ARG A 169 5.00 -3.04 -16.04
CA ARG A 169 6.12 -2.16 -16.34
C ARG A 169 6.38 -1.23 -15.17
N PHE A 170 7.52 -1.41 -14.51
CA PHE A 170 7.98 -0.54 -13.44
C PHE A 170 8.77 0.64 -14.00
N LEU A 171 8.46 1.85 -13.55
CA LEU A 171 9.13 3.08 -13.95
C LEU A 171 9.51 3.89 -12.71
N VAL A 172 10.81 4.17 -12.59
CA VAL A 172 11.33 5.17 -11.66
C VAL A 172 11.35 6.50 -12.40
N ASP A 173 10.29 7.28 -12.27
CA ASP A 173 10.07 8.47 -13.10
C ASP A 173 9.18 9.51 -12.40
N ASP A 174 9.25 10.74 -12.88
CA ASP A 174 8.30 11.77 -12.50
C ASP A 174 6.95 11.51 -13.19
N CYS A 175 5.87 11.43 -12.41
CA CYS A 175 4.54 11.05 -12.92
C CYS A 175 4.02 12.05 -13.97
N LEU A 176 4.22 13.35 -13.78
CA LEU A 176 3.75 14.37 -14.72
C LEU A 176 4.51 14.27 -16.05
N LYS A 177 5.85 14.25 -15.99
CA LYS A 177 6.69 14.10 -17.18
C LYS A 177 6.43 12.79 -17.91
N PHE A 178 6.14 11.71 -17.17
CA PHE A 178 5.75 10.43 -17.76
C PHE A 178 4.43 10.56 -18.54
N VAL A 179 3.39 11.10 -17.91
CA VAL A 179 2.08 11.30 -18.55
C VAL A 179 2.19 12.19 -19.79
N GLU A 180 2.97 13.29 -19.75
CA GLU A 180 3.22 14.13 -20.93
C GLU A 180 3.86 13.37 -22.10
N ARG A 181 4.76 12.41 -21.81
CA ARG A 181 5.33 11.53 -22.85
C ARG A 181 4.29 10.56 -23.40
N GLU A 182 3.45 9.99 -22.55
CA GLU A 182 2.38 9.08 -22.96
C GLU A 182 1.34 9.78 -23.85
N ILE A 183 0.95 11.01 -23.51
CA ILE A 183 0.07 11.85 -24.34
C ILE A 183 0.70 12.10 -25.72
N ARG A 184 1.97 12.52 -25.76
CA ARG A 184 2.69 12.75 -27.04
C ARG A 184 2.82 11.49 -27.90
N ARG A 185 2.92 10.31 -27.28
CA ARG A 185 2.99 9.01 -27.97
C ARG A 185 1.62 8.48 -28.39
N GLY A 186 0.53 9.11 -27.95
CA GLY A 186 -0.83 8.65 -28.21
C GLY A 186 -1.22 7.41 -27.41
N ASN A 187 -0.50 7.07 -26.35
CA ASN A 187 -0.83 5.93 -25.49
C ASN A 187 -2.15 6.17 -24.76
N LYS A 188 -2.94 5.09 -24.58
CA LYS A 188 -4.24 5.09 -23.92
C LYS A 188 -4.30 3.99 -22.88
N TYR A 189 -5.05 4.25 -21.83
CA TYR A 189 -5.26 3.38 -20.68
C TYR A 189 -6.75 3.26 -20.42
N ASP A 190 -7.18 2.08 -19.98
CA ASP A 190 -8.57 1.81 -19.58
C ASP A 190 -8.87 2.36 -18.19
N ALA A 191 -7.86 2.35 -17.31
CA ALA A 191 -7.96 2.89 -15.97
C ALA A 191 -6.69 3.66 -15.60
N ILE A 192 -6.87 4.75 -14.85
CA ILE A 192 -5.78 5.54 -14.27
C ILE A 192 -6.06 5.66 -12.78
N ILE A 193 -5.06 5.34 -11.97
CA ILE A 193 -5.06 5.45 -10.51
C ILE A 193 -4.11 6.61 -10.16
N MET A 194 -4.58 7.56 -9.35
CA MET A 194 -3.87 8.77 -8.97
C MET A 194 -4.22 9.20 -7.55
#